data_AF-A0A2C9LUZ2-F1
#
_entry.id   AF-A0A2C9LUZ2-F1
#
_cell.length_a   1.000
_cell.length_b   1.000
_cell.length_c   1.000
_cell.angle_alpha   90.00
_cell.angle_beta   90.00
_cell.angle_gamma   90.00
#
_symmetry.space_group_name_H-M   'P 1'
#
loop_
_entity.id
_entity.type
_entity.pdbx_description
1 polymer ?
#
loop_
_entity_poly.entity_id
_entity_poly.type
_entity_poly.pdbx_seq_one_letter_code
_entity_poly.pdbx_strand_id
1 'polypeptide(L)'
;MCQSGRNLASILDSRYHLNLIVLRFLAVSARDLQLPKVKSINLQTEALALWRVSATYGISTSIYFDLYSNIVSMISRLEVTWSSAEDRDSLTYEIGLISVLEKLVCLAGCSPPDINLLNLDSSQAEVSFSPSLNWSHVISLHPPIVSLSRSLLNDIGSNYPVQKQDLNLATVCLNFLATFYETEAKQRGLDEVSRLDSIKDYCSASLSPFLSSFGLSIIINNLWLVCISMFSFLKFKTD
;
A
#
# COMPACT_ATOMS: atom_id res chain seq x y z
N MET A 1 12.34 16.14 -5.27
CA MET A 1 10.97 16.30 -4.72
C MET A 1 10.60 17.77 -4.70
N CYS A 2 9.36 18.13 -5.00
CA CYS A 2 8.92 19.53 -5.05
C CYS A 2 8.84 20.13 -3.63
N GLN A 3 9.71 21.10 -3.32
CA GLN A 3 9.81 21.75 -2.02
C GLN A 3 8.48 22.39 -1.57
N SER A 4 7.69 22.91 -2.53
CA SER A 4 6.37 23.51 -2.27
C SER A 4 5.36 22.50 -1.73
N GLY A 5 5.37 21.25 -2.20
CA GLY A 5 4.48 20.19 -1.72
C GLY A 5 4.79 19.78 -0.29
N ARG A 6 6.08 19.65 0.04
CA ARG A 6 6.53 19.35 1.40
C ARG A 6 6.20 20.48 2.39
N ASN A 7 6.37 21.73 1.98
CA ASN A 7 6.01 22.89 2.80
C ASN A 7 4.49 22.92 3.08
N LEU A 8 3.66 22.72 2.05
CA LEU A 8 2.21 22.69 2.22
C LEU A 8 1.76 21.55 3.15
N ALA A 9 2.32 20.35 3.01
CA ALA A 9 2.02 19.23 3.89
C ALA A 9 2.47 19.51 5.34
N SER A 10 3.59 20.21 5.55
CA SER A 10 4.05 20.65 6.88
C SER A 10 3.14 21.72 7.49
N ILE A 11 2.59 22.63 6.69
CA ILE A 11 1.61 23.62 7.15
C ILE A 11 0.31 22.91 7.55
N LEU A 12 -0.14 21.93 6.78
CA LEU A 12 -1.32 21.14 7.12
C LEU A 12 -1.15 20.41 8.45
N ASP A 13 0.01 19.81 8.69
CA ASP A 13 0.26 19.12 9.94
C ASP A 13 0.37 20.08 11.13
N SER A 14 1.17 21.13 11.01
CA SER A 14 1.41 22.09 12.10
C SER A 14 0.20 22.97 12.45
N ARG A 15 -0.56 23.44 11.43
CA ARG A 15 -1.69 24.36 11.66
C ARG A 15 -3.03 23.67 11.82
N TYR A 16 -3.23 22.54 11.17
CA TYR A 16 -4.53 21.85 11.15
C TYR A 16 -4.49 20.50 11.86
N HIS A 17 -3.36 20.15 12.50
CA HIS A 17 -3.19 18.89 13.23
C HIS A 17 -3.57 17.68 12.40
N LEU A 18 -3.10 17.65 11.15
CA LEU A 18 -3.41 16.61 10.16
C LEU A 18 -3.24 15.21 10.73
N ASN A 19 -2.16 14.97 11.49
CA ASN A 19 -1.91 13.67 12.12
C ASN A 19 -3.05 13.22 13.04
N LEU A 20 -3.58 14.12 13.87
CA LEU A 20 -4.67 13.80 14.80
C LEU A 20 -5.98 13.52 14.06
N ILE A 21 -6.24 14.25 12.97
CA ILE A 21 -7.44 14.05 12.15
C ILE A 21 -7.38 12.68 11.48
N VAL A 22 -6.27 12.37 10.82
CA VAL A 22 -6.06 11.08 10.16
C VAL A 22 -6.13 9.94 11.19
N LEU A 23 -5.41 10.06 12.30
CA LEU A 23 -5.40 9.04 13.35
C LEU A 23 -6.80 8.80 13.91
N ARG A 24 -7.59 9.85 14.17
CA ARG A 24 -8.96 9.73 14.69
C ARG A 24 -9.87 8.89 13.79
N PHE A 25 -9.77 9.07 12.47
CA PHE A 25 -10.62 8.34 11.54
C PHE A 25 -10.14 6.91 11.27
N LEU A 26 -8.84 6.65 11.42
CA LEU A 26 -8.24 5.33 11.19
C LEU A 26 -8.15 4.46 12.44
N ALA A 27 -8.10 5.03 13.64
CA ALA A 27 -8.00 4.29 14.90
C ALA A 27 -9.29 3.55 15.28
N VAL A 28 -10.43 4.00 14.75
CA VAL A 28 -11.76 3.49 15.10
C VAL A 28 -12.34 2.73 13.91
N SER A 29 -13.03 1.60 14.17
CA SER A 29 -13.69 0.82 13.12
C SER A 29 -14.80 1.64 12.43
N ALA A 30 -15.02 1.40 11.13
CA ALA A 30 -16.10 2.02 10.35
C ALA A 30 -17.49 1.88 10.99
N ARG A 31 -17.69 0.82 11.80
CA ARG A 31 -18.94 0.52 12.51
C ARG A 31 -19.13 1.39 13.76
N ASP A 32 -18.06 1.84 14.38
CA ASP A 32 -18.08 2.56 15.66
C ASP A 32 -18.12 4.09 15.47
N LEU A 33 -17.95 4.56 14.24
CA LEU A 33 -17.97 5.98 13.86
C LEU A 33 -19.35 6.66 14.01
N GLN A 34 -20.40 5.95 14.44
CA GLN A 34 -21.79 6.45 14.56
C GLN A 34 -22.30 7.15 13.28
N LEU A 35 -21.74 6.78 12.12
CA LEU A 35 -22.08 7.29 10.80
C LEU A 35 -22.69 6.17 9.95
N PRO A 36 -23.46 6.50 8.90
CA PRO A 36 -23.89 5.50 7.92
C PRO A 36 -22.70 4.72 7.33
N LYS A 37 -22.80 3.39 7.18
CA LYS A 37 -21.73 2.49 6.70
C LYS A 37 -20.98 3.04 5.48
N VAL A 38 -21.71 3.53 4.48
CA VAL A 38 -21.11 4.09 3.25
C VAL A 38 -20.30 5.36 3.53
N LYS A 39 -20.81 6.26 4.40
CA LYS A 39 -20.11 7.49 4.76
C LYS A 39 -18.86 7.22 5.59
N SER A 40 -18.90 6.27 6.52
CA SER A 40 -17.72 5.92 7.32
C SER A 40 -16.63 5.28 6.46
N ILE A 41 -16.97 4.36 5.56
CA ILE A 41 -16.01 3.76 4.62
C ILE A 41 -15.38 4.82 3.71
N ASN A 42 -16.18 5.73 3.14
CA ASN A 42 -15.66 6.80 2.29
C ASN A 42 -14.71 7.71 3.07
N LEU A 43 -15.08 8.09 4.30
CA LEU A 43 -14.26 8.97 5.13
C LEU A 43 -12.92 8.32 5.52
N GLN A 44 -12.93 7.04 5.83
CA GLN A 44 -11.70 6.27 6.10
C GLN A 44 -10.83 6.13 4.86
N THR A 45 -11.45 5.92 3.69
CA THR A 45 -10.74 5.85 2.41
C THR A 45 -10.04 7.17 2.09
N GLU A 46 -10.73 8.30 2.28
CA GLU A 46 -10.14 9.63 2.12
C GLU A 46 -9.04 9.91 3.15
N ALA A 47 -9.21 9.47 4.40
CA ALA A 47 -8.17 9.58 5.43
C ALA A 47 -6.91 8.78 5.05
N LEU A 48 -7.06 7.58 4.47
CA LEU A 48 -5.95 6.80 3.93
C LEU A 48 -5.29 7.49 2.73
N ALA A 49 -6.08 8.06 1.82
CA ALA A 49 -5.54 8.80 0.68
C ALA A 49 -4.70 10.01 1.14
N LEU A 50 -5.20 10.72 2.15
CA LEU A 50 -4.51 11.85 2.78
C LEU A 50 -3.22 11.40 3.48
N TRP A 51 -3.28 10.31 4.24
CA TRP A 51 -2.10 9.73 4.89
C TRP A 51 -1.06 9.27 3.87
N ARG A 52 -1.49 8.64 2.78
CA ARG A 52 -0.59 8.22 1.70
C ARG A 52 0.18 9.41 1.16
N VAL A 53 -0.51 10.53 0.87
CA VAL A 53 0.12 11.74 0.35
C VAL A 53 1.06 12.35 1.38
N SER A 54 0.65 12.50 2.64
CA SER A 54 1.54 13.07 3.66
C SER A 54 2.78 12.20 3.93
N ALA A 55 2.62 10.87 3.92
CA ALA A 55 3.70 9.90 4.06
C ALA A 55 4.74 10.01 2.93
N THR A 56 4.33 10.32 1.68
CA THR A 56 5.29 10.53 0.59
C THR A 56 6.21 11.75 0.79
N TYR A 57 5.79 12.70 1.63
CA TYR A 57 6.60 13.86 2.01
C TYR A 57 7.38 13.64 3.32
N GLY A 58 7.32 12.45 3.91
CA GLY A 58 7.95 12.12 5.18
C GLY A 58 7.24 12.72 6.40
N ILE A 59 5.96 13.08 6.25
CA ILE A 59 5.11 13.64 7.32
C ILE A 59 4.12 12.55 7.74
N SER A 60 3.58 12.64 8.96
CA SER A 60 2.58 11.68 9.45
C SER A 60 3.10 10.24 9.58
N THR A 61 4.41 10.04 9.67
CA THR A 61 5.01 8.71 9.85
C THR A 61 4.76 8.15 11.25
N SER A 62 4.54 9.02 12.24
CA SER A 62 4.21 8.63 13.62
C SER A 62 2.93 7.79 13.71
N ILE A 63 1.94 8.09 12.85
CA ILE A 63 0.66 7.36 12.75
C ILE A 63 0.89 5.86 12.52
N TYR A 64 1.97 5.49 11.84
CA TYR A 64 2.32 4.08 11.64
C TYR A 64 2.47 3.33 12.95
N PHE A 65 3.17 3.92 13.93
CA PHE A 65 3.40 3.30 15.22
C PHE A 65 2.12 3.23 16.05
N ASP A 66 1.30 4.28 16.00
CA ASP A 66 0.01 4.32 16.70
C ASP A 66 -0.97 3.27 16.16
N LEU A 67 -0.91 2.97 14.86
CA LEU A 67 -1.81 2.03 14.19
C LEU A 67 -1.22 0.64 13.96
N TYR A 68 0.03 0.38 14.32
CA TYR A 68 0.74 -0.85 13.94
C TYR A 68 -0.04 -2.14 14.27
N SER A 69 -0.53 -2.25 15.51
CA SER A 69 -1.33 -3.41 15.95
C SER A 69 -2.63 -3.58 15.15
N ASN A 70 -3.27 -2.47 14.78
CA ASN A 70 -4.47 -2.48 13.95
C ASN A 70 -4.15 -2.91 12.52
N ILE A 71 -3.03 -2.46 11.96
CA ILE A 71 -2.56 -2.83 10.63
C ILE A 71 -2.30 -4.34 10.55
N VAL A 72 -1.52 -4.88 11.49
CA VAL A 72 -1.19 -6.32 11.50
C VAL A 72 -2.44 -7.17 11.63
N SER A 73 -3.32 -6.87 12.60
CA SER A 73 -4.57 -7.61 12.79
C SER A 73 -5.50 -7.54 11.58
N MET A 74 -5.49 -6.42 10.86
CA MET A 74 -6.28 -6.24 9.65
C MET A 74 -5.76 -7.07 8.49
N ILE A 75 -4.45 -7.11 8.25
CA ILE A 75 -3.86 -7.92 7.18
C ILE A 75 -4.14 -9.41 7.44
N SER A 76 -3.98 -9.87 8.68
CA SER A 76 -4.29 -11.27 9.04
C SER A 76 -5.76 -11.60 8.83
N ARG A 77 -6.67 -10.68 9.18
CA ARG A 77 -8.11 -10.87 8.91
C ARG A 77 -8.41 -10.91 7.42
N LEU A 78 -7.76 -10.05 6.63
CA LEU A 78 -7.98 -9.97 5.19
C LEU A 78 -7.58 -11.27 4.48
N GLU A 79 -6.50 -11.92 4.90
CA GLU A 79 -6.09 -13.23 4.39
C GLU A 79 -7.15 -14.31 4.64
N VAL A 80 -7.73 -14.32 5.86
CA VAL A 80 -8.82 -15.25 6.21
C VAL A 80 -10.09 -14.94 5.44
N THR A 81 -10.47 -13.66 5.34
CA THR A 81 -11.67 -13.24 4.60
C THR A 81 -11.55 -13.54 3.11
N TRP A 82 -10.39 -13.33 2.48
CA TRP A 82 -10.21 -13.65 1.06
C TRP A 82 -10.34 -15.15 0.78
N SER A 83 -9.88 -15.97 1.72
CA SER A 83 -10.01 -17.42 1.66
C SER A 83 -11.46 -17.90 1.83
N SER A 84 -12.33 -17.08 2.45
CA SER A 84 -13.75 -17.34 2.60
C SER A 84 -14.55 -16.61 1.50
N ALA A 85 -15.16 -17.35 0.58
CA ALA A 85 -15.83 -16.78 -0.60
C ALA A 85 -17.06 -15.89 -0.30
N GLU A 86 -17.48 -15.75 0.96
CA GLU A 86 -18.79 -15.26 1.35
C GLU A 86 -18.92 -13.73 1.52
N ASP A 87 -17.82 -12.96 1.58
CA ASP A 87 -17.90 -11.53 1.93
C ASP A 87 -16.85 -10.65 1.21
N ARG A 88 -16.84 -10.71 -0.13
CA ARG A 88 -15.99 -9.86 -0.99
C ARG A 88 -16.64 -8.51 -1.30
N ASP A 89 -17.24 -7.88 -0.28
CA ASP A 89 -17.68 -6.49 -0.34
C ASP A 89 -16.49 -5.57 -0.67
N SER A 90 -16.76 -4.38 -1.22
CA SER A 90 -15.78 -3.38 -1.66
C SER A 90 -14.57 -3.22 -0.71
N LEU A 91 -13.43 -3.84 -1.06
CA LEU A 91 -12.16 -3.84 -0.28
C LEU A 91 -11.38 -2.51 -0.37
N THR A 92 -12.09 -1.39 -0.53
CA THR A 92 -11.51 -0.08 -0.85
C THR A 92 -10.58 0.42 0.24
N TYR A 93 -10.94 0.15 1.50
CA TYR A 93 -10.15 0.57 2.65
C TYR A 93 -8.85 -0.24 2.75
N GLU A 94 -8.92 -1.57 2.57
CA GLU A 94 -7.77 -2.48 2.52
C GLU A 94 -6.80 -2.09 1.40
N ILE A 95 -7.32 -1.79 0.21
CA ILE A 95 -6.54 -1.34 -0.95
C ILE A 95 -5.81 -0.03 -0.62
N GLY A 96 -6.50 0.93 -0.01
CA GLY A 96 -5.93 2.19 0.44
C GLY A 96 -4.84 1.99 1.48
N LEU A 97 -5.04 1.07 2.43
CA LEU A 97 -4.09 0.80 3.50
C LEU A 97 -2.79 0.21 2.94
N ILE A 98 -2.86 -0.82 2.11
CA ILE A 98 -1.66 -1.43 1.49
C ILE A 98 -0.91 -0.39 0.64
N SER A 99 -1.64 0.49 -0.05
CA SER A 99 -1.03 1.60 -0.80
C SER A 99 -0.29 2.60 0.10
N VAL A 100 -0.76 2.84 1.33
CA VAL A 100 -0.03 3.64 2.33
C VAL A 100 1.23 2.90 2.77
N LEU A 101 1.11 1.61 3.09
CA LEU A 101 2.24 0.78 3.54
C LEU A 101 3.36 0.76 2.49
N GLU A 102 3.02 0.68 1.20
CA GLU A 102 3.99 0.81 0.10
C GLU A 102 4.81 2.11 0.19
N LYS A 103 4.16 3.24 0.48
CA LYS A 103 4.86 4.54 0.61
C LYS A 103 5.70 4.61 1.88
N LEU A 104 5.27 3.98 2.96
CA LEU A 104 6.04 3.87 4.20
C LEU A 104 7.30 3.00 4.00
N VAL A 105 7.21 1.88 3.25
CA VAL A 105 8.37 1.07 2.84
C VAL A 105 9.36 1.91 2.04
N CYS A 106 8.86 2.64 1.03
CA CYS A 106 9.69 3.51 0.20
C CYS A 106 10.44 4.55 1.06
N LEU A 107 9.75 5.17 2.01
CA LEU A 107 10.34 6.16 2.92
C LEU A 107 11.38 5.53 3.86
N ALA A 108 11.05 4.40 4.49
CA ALA A 108 11.95 3.68 5.39
C ALA A 108 13.24 3.24 4.68
N GLY A 109 13.13 2.82 3.41
CA GLY A 109 14.26 2.42 2.59
C GLY A 109 15.11 3.56 2.04
N CYS A 110 14.55 4.78 1.95
CA CYS A 110 15.27 5.98 1.49
C CYS A 110 15.90 6.80 2.63
N SER A 111 15.57 6.50 3.89
CA SER A 111 16.10 7.24 5.03
C SER A 111 17.58 6.88 5.22
N PRO A 112 18.53 7.84 5.08
CA PRO A 112 19.91 7.56 5.43
C PRO A 112 19.97 7.27 6.94
N PRO A 113 20.77 6.26 7.38
CA PRO A 113 20.90 5.92 8.79
C PRO A 113 21.55 7.02 9.66
N ASP A 114 21.91 8.18 9.09
CA ASP A 114 22.65 9.24 9.79
C ASP A 114 21.89 10.58 9.79
N ILE A 115 20.88 10.71 10.65
CA ILE A 115 20.43 12.02 11.14
C ILE A 115 21.37 12.43 12.29
N ASN A 116 22.65 12.63 11.97
CA ASN A 116 23.63 13.30 12.82
C ASN A 116 24.33 14.46 12.09
N LEU A 117 23.80 14.90 10.95
CA LEU A 117 24.36 16.00 10.15
C LEU A 117 23.33 17.07 9.79
N LEU A 118 22.58 17.53 10.79
CA LEU A 118 22.10 18.90 10.79
C LEU A 118 22.61 19.55 12.07
N ASN A 119 23.83 20.07 11.97
CA ASN A 119 24.25 21.25 12.72
C ASN A 119 23.08 22.24 12.74
N LEU A 120 22.41 22.30 13.89
CA LEU A 120 21.44 23.33 14.21
C LEU A 120 22.20 24.61 14.50
N ASP A 121 22.61 25.30 13.43
CA ASP A 121 22.75 26.74 13.49
C ASP A 121 21.42 27.37 13.11
N SER A 122 20.95 28.25 14.01
CA SER A 122 19.87 29.23 13.87
C SER A 122 18.42 28.74 13.90
N SER A 123 17.87 28.82 15.11
CA SER A 123 16.59 29.50 15.47
C SER A 123 15.34 29.26 14.60
N GLN A 124 14.30 28.79 15.29
CA GLN A 124 12.87 28.75 14.90
C GLN A 124 12.39 27.47 14.21
N ALA A 125 12.20 26.42 15.00
CA ALA A 125 10.92 25.73 15.15
C ALA A 125 11.14 24.53 16.07
N GLU A 126 10.33 24.42 17.12
CA GLU A 126 10.13 23.18 17.87
C GLU A 126 9.50 22.14 16.94
N VAL A 127 10.28 21.59 16.00
CA VAL A 127 9.87 20.44 15.21
C VAL A 127 10.01 19.25 16.14
N SER A 128 8.87 18.88 16.72
CA SER A 128 8.70 17.65 17.50
C SER A 128 9.36 16.50 16.73
N PHE A 129 10.49 16.01 17.23
CA PHE A 129 11.23 14.89 16.64
C PHE A 129 10.37 13.63 16.75
N SER A 130 9.48 13.43 15.78
CA SER A 130 8.75 12.18 15.63
C SER A 130 9.76 11.07 15.31
N PRO A 131 9.62 9.86 15.86
CA PRO A 131 10.54 8.77 15.58
C PRO A 131 10.60 8.55 14.06
N SER A 132 11.81 8.68 13.49
CA SER A 132 12.01 8.42 12.08
C SER A 132 11.71 6.96 11.81
N LEU A 133 10.82 6.70 10.85
CA LEU A 133 10.51 5.36 10.39
C LEU A 133 11.79 4.72 9.84
N ASN A 134 12.23 3.61 10.41
CA ASN A 134 13.42 2.88 9.98
C ASN A 134 13.03 1.58 9.24
N TRP A 135 13.99 0.99 8.53
CA TRP A 135 13.79 -0.26 7.80
C TRP A 135 13.32 -1.42 8.70
N SER A 136 13.89 -1.55 9.91
CA SER A 136 13.55 -2.62 10.85
C SER A 136 12.09 -2.61 11.32
N HIS A 137 11.42 -1.46 11.29
CA HIS A 137 10.01 -1.35 11.66
C HIS A 137 9.07 -1.85 10.57
N VAL A 138 9.52 -1.87 9.32
CA VAL A 138 8.68 -2.18 8.15
C VAL A 138 8.90 -3.60 7.65
N ILE A 139 10.07 -4.20 7.93
CA ILE A 139 10.39 -5.58 7.51
C ILE A 139 9.36 -6.62 7.99
N SER A 140 8.74 -6.40 9.15
CA SER A 140 7.71 -7.30 9.70
C SER A 140 6.43 -7.36 8.86
N LEU A 141 6.18 -6.38 7.99
CA LEU A 141 4.99 -6.36 7.13
C LEU A 141 5.14 -7.24 5.90
N HIS A 142 6.36 -7.66 5.55
CA HIS A 142 6.61 -8.45 4.35
C HIS A 142 5.97 -9.85 4.39
N PRO A 143 6.17 -10.69 5.43
CA PRO A 143 5.59 -12.03 5.46
C PRO A 143 4.06 -12.10 5.31
N PRO A 144 3.25 -11.29 6.02
CA PRO A 144 1.80 -11.36 5.88
C PRO A 144 1.32 -10.86 4.51
N ILE A 145 1.98 -9.86 3.90
CA ILE A 145 1.61 -9.37 2.57
C ILE A 145 2.01 -10.37 1.48
N VAL A 146 3.14 -11.08 1.63
CA VAL A 146 3.50 -12.20 0.76
C VAL A 146 2.42 -13.28 0.83
N SER A 147 2.03 -13.72 2.02
CA SER A 147 1.01 -14.78 2.17
C SER A 147 -0.31 -14.37 1.51
N LEU A 148 -0.76 -13.15 1.78
CA LEU A 148 -1.97 -12.58 1.17
C LEU A 148 -1.87 -12.55 -0.37
N SER A 149 -0.74 -12.11 -0.93
CA SER A 149 -0.57 -12.02 -2.39
C SER A 149 -0.55 -13.39 -3.05
N ARG A 150 0.04 -14.42 -2.41
CA ARG A 150 0.00 -15.80 -2.91
C ARG A 150 -1.44 -16.31 -3.00
N SER A 151 -2.23 -16.12 -1.94
CA SER A 151 -3.63 -16.52 -1.90
C SER A 151 -4.47 -15.79 -2.95
N LEU A 152 -4.23 -14.48 -3.13
CA LEU A 152 -4.87 -13.66 -4.17
C LEU A 152 -4.58 -14.18 -5.58
N LEU A 153 -3.30 -14.40 -5.91
CA LEU A 153 -2.89 -14.83 -7.25
C LEU A 153 -3.39 -16.23 -7.59
N ASN A 154 -3.35 -17.16 -6.63
CA ASN A 154 -3.86 -18.51 -6.83
C ASN A 154 -5.37 -18.53 -7.08
N ASP A 155 -6.12 -17.74 -6.31
CA ASP A 155 -7.57 -17.62 -6.46
C ASP A 155 -7.94 -16.94 -7.79
N ILE A 156 -7.30 -15.83 -8.15
CA ILE A 156 -7.53 -15.17 -9.46
C ILE A 156 -7.15 -16.13 -10.60
N GLY A 157 -6.00 -16.81 -10.52
CA GLY A 157 -5.57 -17.74 -11.56
C GLY A 157 -6.57 -18.86 -11.84
N SER A 158 -7.24 -19.33 -10.79
CA SER A 158 -8.17 -20.47 -10.86
C SER A 158 -9.62 -20.07 -11.12
N ASN A 159 -10.09 -19.01 -10.46
CA ASN A 159 -11.52 -18.67 -10.38
C ASN A 159 -11.92 -17.46 -11.23
N TYR A 160 -10.98 -16.66 -11.73
CA TYR A 160 -11.29 -15.51 -12.60
C TYR A 160 -12.10 -15.85 -13.87
N PRO A 161 -11.93 -17.01 -14.53
CA PRO A 161 -12.76 -17.41 -15.66
C PRO A 161 -14.25 -17.56 -15.31
N VAL A 162 -14.55 -17.92 -14.07
CA VAL A 162 -15.90 -18.23 -13.59
C VAL A 162 -16.52 -17.02 -12.89
N GLN A 163 -15.73 -16.27 -12.13
CA GLN A 163 -16.16 -15.08 -11.42
C GLN A 163 -15.14 -13.95 -11.63
N LYS A 164 -15.58 -12.85 -12.25
CA LYS A 164 -14.72 -11.67 -12.42
C LYS A 164 -14.50 -10.99 -11.07
N GLN A 165 -13.33 -11.21 -10.50
CA GLN A 165 -12.91 -10.62 -9.23
C GLN A 165 -12.27 -9.24 -9.44
N ASP A 166 -12.30 -8.39 -8.41
CA ASP A 166 -11.57 -7.12 -8.43
C ASP A 166 -10.05 -7.38 -8.35
N LEU A 167 -9.30 -6.81 -9.30
CA LEU A 167 -7.85 -6.96 -9.42
C LEU A 167 -7.08 -5.90 -8.62
N ASN A 168 -7.76 -4.89 -8.08
CA ASN A 168 -7.12 -3.77 -7.38
C ASN A 168 -6.30 -4.23 -6.17
N LEU A 169 -6.83 -5.17 -5.38
CA LEU A 169 -6.14 -5.67 -4.19
C LEU A 169 -4.85 -6.43 -4.55
N ALA A 170 -4.91 -7.33 -5.53
CA ALA A 170 -3.73 -8.04 -6.02
C ALA A 170 -2.68 -7.06 -6.58
N THR A 171 -3.13 -6.02 -7.27
CA THR A 171 -2.26 -4.98 -7.83
C THR A 171 -1.50 -4.22 -6.74
N VAL A 172 -2.18 -3.74 -5.69
CA VAL A 172 -1.49 -3.02 -4.60
C VAL A 172 -0.57 -3.92 -3.80
N CYS A 173 -0.90 -5.20 -3.61
CA CYS A 173 0.02 -6.16 -2.97
C CYS A 173 1.29 -6.38 -3.80
N LEU A 174 1.15 -6.53 -5.12
CA LEU A 174 2.31 -6.66 -6.02
C LEU A 174 3.16 -5.39 -6.05
N ASN A 175 2.55 -4.20 -6.05
CA ASN A 175 3.27 -2.93 -5.98
C ASN A 175 4.02 -2.78 -4.66
N PHE A 176 3.41 -3.18 -3.55
CA PHE A 176 4.07 -3.25 -2.25
C PHE A 176 5.30 -4.15 -2.30
N LEU A 177 5.16 -5.39 -2.80
CA LEU A 177 6.27 -6.34 -2.87
C LEU A 177 7.38 -5.88 -3.80
N ALA A 178 7.04 -5.30 -4.95
CA ALA A 178 8.02 -4.72 -5.87
C ALA A 178 8.82 -3.61 -5.18
N THR A 179 8.13 -2.70 -4.50
CA THR A 179 8.77 -1.60 -3.74
C THR A 179 9.61 -2.14 -2.60
N PHE A 180 9.14 -3.18 -1.90
CA PHE A 180 9.86 -3.83 -0.82
C PHE A 180 11.18 -4.44 -1.31
N TYR A 181 11.17 -5.27 -2.35
CA TYR A 181 12.39 -5.88 -2.86
C TYR A 181 13.36 -4.87 -3.45
N GLU A 182 12.87 -3.78 -4.06
CA GLU A 182 13.71 -2.69 -4.56
C GLU A 182 14.40 -1.92 -3.42
N THR A 183 13.68 -1.68 -2.32
CA THR A 183 14.21 -0.94 -1.17
C THR A 183 15.09 -1.80 -0.28
N GLU A 184 14.80 -3.08 -0.15
CA GLU A 184 15.61 -4.07 0.53
C GLU A 184 16.99 -4.19 -0.12
N ALA A 185 17.06 -4.19 -1.45
CA ALA A 185 18.32 -4.23 -2.19
C ALA A 185 19.24 -3.02 -1.93
N LYS A 186 18.69 -1.92 -1.38
CA LYS A 186 19.45 -0.70 -1.03
C LYS A 186 19.96 -0.72 0.41
N GLN A 187 19.52 -1.67 1.24
CA GLN A 187 19.92 -1.75 2.65
C GLN A 187 21.30 -2.38 2.80
N ARG A 188 22.13 -1.80 3.67
CA ARG A 188 23.47 -2.31 3.96
C ARG A 188 23.41 -3.49 4.93
N GLY A 189 24.14 -4.56 4.64
CA GLY A 189 24.32 -5.68 5.57
C GLY A 189 23.24 -6.77 5.54
N LEU A 190 22.36 -6.77 4.53
CA LEU A 190 21.46 -7.90 4.28
C LEU A 190 22.15 -8.96 3.42
N ASP A 191 21.86 -10.22 3.70
CA ASP A 191 22.36 -11.34 2.91
C ASP A 191 21.67 -11.39 1.54
N GLU A 192 22.43 -11.05 0.50
CA GLU A 192 21.94 -11.03 -0.87
C GLU A 192 21.44 -12.41 -1.33
N VAL A 193 22.03 -13.49 -0.79
CA VAL A 193 21.67 -14.87 -1.15
C VAL A 193 20.29 -15.22 -0.59
N SER A 194 20.07 -15.02 0.72
CA SER A 194 18.75 -15.24 1.35
C SER A 194 17.63 -14.41 0.70
N ARG A 195 17.94 -13.18 0.27
CA ARG A 195 17.01 -12.34 -0.48
C ARG A 195 16.64 -12.94 -1.83
N LEU A 196 17.65 -13.33 -2.63
CA LEU A 196 17.43 -13.93 -3.94
C LEU A 196 16.64 -15.24 -3.84
N ASP A 197 16.91 -16.05 -2.82
CA ASP A 197 16.15 -17.28 -2.56
C ASP A 197 14.70 -16.97 -2.20
N SER A 198 14.43 -15.94 -1.39
CA SER A 198 13.07 -15.51 -1.05
C SER A 198 12.30 -15.02 -2.28
N ILE A 199 12.93 -14.23 -3.15
CA ILE A 199 12.34 -13.76 -4.42
C ILE A 199 12.07 -14.95 -5.34
N LYS A 200 13.03 -15.87 -5.47
CA LYS A 200 12.91 -17.07 -6.30
C LYS A 200 11.79 -17.98 -5.81
N ASP A 201 11.69 -18.19 -4.50
CA ASP A 201 10.60 -18.95 -3.88
C ASP A 201 9.25 -18.32 -4.22
N TYR A 202 9.10 -17.01 -4.05
CA TYR A 202 7.87 -16.30 -4.42
C TYR A 202 7.53 -16.41 -5.92
N CYS A 203 8.52 -16.21 -6.79
CA CYS A 203 8.33 -16.30 -8.23
C CYS A 203 7.92 -17.71 -8.68
N SER A 204 8.57 -18.74 -8.14
CA SER A 204 8.27 -20.13 -8.49
C SER A 204 6.95 -20.62 -7.90
N ALA A 205 6.65 -20.26 -6.65
CA ALA A 205 5.45 -20.72 -5.95
C ALA A 205 4.16 -20.00 -6.39
N SER A 206 4.23 -18.76 -6.88
CA SER A 206 3.01 -17.96 -7.11
C SER A 206 3.01 -17.19 -8.42
N LEU A 207 4.09 -16.49 -8.78
CA LEU A 207 4.09 -15.67 -10.00
C LEU A 207 4.08 -16.53 -11.27
N SER A 208 4.94 -17.54 -11.35
CA SER A 208 5.02 -18.48 -12.49
C SER A 208 3.71 -19.23 -12.75
N PRO A 209 3.06 -19.86 -11.74
CA PRO A 209 1.77 -20.52 -11.96
C PRO A 209 0.68 -19.53 -12.36
N PHE A 210 0.67 -18.32 -11.79
CA PHE A 210 -0.29 -17.29 -12.16
C PHE A 210 -0.10 -16.80 -13.62
N LEU A 211 1.14 -16.55 -14.05
CA LEU A 211 1.45 -16.17 -15.42
C LEU A 211 1.08 -17.26 -16.44
N SER A 212 1.13 -18.52 -16.01
CA SER A 212 0.73 -19.67 -16.82
C SER A 212 -0.76 -20.00 -16.70
N SER A 213 -1.51 -19.25 -15.88
CA SER A 213 -2.92 -19.53 -15.60
C SER A 213 -3.84 -19.06 -16.72
N PHE A 214 -4.97 -19.76 -16.84
CA PHE A 214 -6.03 -19.36 -17.76
C PHE A 214 -6.70 -18.05 -17.33
N GLY A 215 -6.79 -17.79 -16.02
CA GLY A 215 -7.32 -16.53 -15.48
C GLY A 215 -6.60 -15.31 -16.02
N LEU A 216 -5.27 -15.29 -16.00
CA LEU A 216 -4.47 -14.19 -16.56
C LEU A 216 -4.63 -14.05 -18.08
N SER A 217 -4.72 -15.17 -18.81
CA SER A 217 -4.96 -15.13 -20.25
C SER A 217 -6.29 -14.44 -20.60
N ILE A 218 -7.34 -14.69 -19.81
CA ILE A 218 -8.63 -14.00 -19.95
C ILE A 218 -8.51 -12.51 -19.59
N ILE A 219 -7.78 -12.16 -18.53
CA ILE A 219 -7.55 -10.75 -18.14
C ILE A 219 -6.91 -9.99 -19.30
N ILE A 220 -5.83 -10.54 -19.88
CA ILE A 220 -5.10 -9.92 -21.01
C ILE A 220 -6.01 -9.79 -22.24
N ASN A 221 -6.78 -10.83 -22.57
CA ASN A 221 -7.70 -10.77 -23.70
C ASN A 221 -8.78 -9.69 -23.52
N ASN A 222 -9.33 -9.55 -22.32
CA ASN A 222 -10.31 -8.50 -22.02
C ASN A 222 -9.69 -7.09 -22.14
N LEU A 223 -8.46 -6.89 -21.65
CA LEU A 223 -7.74 -5.63 -21.80
C LEU A 223 -7.50 -5.29 -23.28
N TRP A 224 -7.08 -6.27 -24.06
CA TRP A 224 -6.84 -6.11 -25.50
C TRP A 224 -8.13 -5.74 -26.27
N LEU A 225 -9.24 -6.41 -25.96
CA LEU A 225 -10.57 -6.09 -26.50
C LEU A 225 -11.02 -4.66 -26.15
N VAL A 226 -10.80 -4.22 -24.91
CA VAL A 226 -11.10 -2.84 -24.48
C VAL A 226 -10.26 -1.84 -25.26
N CYS A 227 -8.94 -2.06 -25.37
CA CYS A 227 -8.06 -1.18 -26.13
C CYS A 227 -8.50 -1.07 -27.60
N ILE A 228 -8.84 -2.19 -28.26
CA ILE A 228 -9.33 -2.17 -29.64
C ILE A 228 -10.65 -1.43 -29.76
N SER A 229 -11.62 -1.69 -28.87
CA SER A 229 -12.91 -1.01 -28.89
C SER A 229 -12.75 0.52 -28.75
N MET A 230 -11.81 0.96 -27.91
CA MET A 230 -11.48 2.37 -27.71
C MET A 230 -10.84 2.98 -28.96
N PHE A 231 -9.92 2.26 -29.61
CA PHE A 231 -9.30 2.69 -30.86
C PHE A 231 -10.30 2.74 -32.03
N SER A 232 -11.23 1.79 -32.13
CA SER A 232 -12.30 1.82 -33.15
C SER A 232 -13.32 2.94 -32.90
N PHE A 233 -13.62 3.25 -31.64
CA PHE A 233 -14.53 4.34 -31.28
C PHE A 233 -13.89 5.72 -31.53
N LEU A 234 -12.57 5.86 -31.33
CA LEU A 234 -11.83 7.07 -31.68
C LEU A 234 -11.76 7.29 -33.20
N LYS A 235 -11.68 6.22 -33.99
CA LYS A 235 -11.66 6.30 -35.46
C LYS A 235 -13.01 6.71 -36.06
N PHE A 236 -14.12 6.37 -35.41
CA PHE A 236 -15.48 6.76 -35.81
C PHE A 236 -15.86 8.20 -35.46
N LYS A 237 -15.08 8.90 -34.64
CA LYS A 237 -15.37 10.28 -34.20
C LYS A 237 -14.59 11.34 -35.01
N THR A 238 -13.79 10.90 -35.98
CA THR A 238 -12.96 11.74 -36.86
C THR A 238 -13.46 11.81 -38.31
N ASP A 239 -14.61 11.19 -38.61
CA ASP A 239 -15.37 11.34 -39.86
C ASP A 239 -16.65 12.16 -39.59
#